data_AF-A0A8T2Z7R3-F1
#
_entry.id   AF-A0A8T2Z7R3-F1
#
_cell.length_a   1.000
_cell.length_b   1.000
_cell.length_c   1.000
_cell.angle_alpha   90.00
_cell.angle_beta   90.00
_cell.angle_gamma   90.00
#
_symmetry.space_group_name_H-M   'P 1'
#
loop_
_entity.id
_entity.type
_entity.pdbx_description
1 polymer ?
#
loop_
_entity_poly.entity_id
_entity_poly.type
_entity_poly.pdbx_seq_one_letter_code
_entity_poly.pdbx_strand_id
1 'polypeptide(L)'
;MGLSATVIGALLGLGTQMYSNALRKLPYMRHPWEHVVGMGLGVVFVNQLVKWDAQLEQDLDKMLLKAKEANERRYFDEDDD
;
A
#
# COMPACT_ATOMS: atom_id res chain seq x y z
N MET A 1 1.12 -14.49 -2.70
CA MET A 1 1.17 -13.06 -2.29
C MET A 1 1.18 -12.85 -0.77
N GLY A 2 0.40 -13.58 0.04
CA GLY A 2 0.30 -13.30 1.48
C GLY A 2 1.59 -13.49 2.29
N LEU A 3 2.38 -14.54 2.03
CA LEU A 3 3.63 -14.79 2.76
C LEU A 3 4.71 -13.74 2.44
N SER A 4 4.85 -13.34 1.17
CA SER A 4 5.80 -12.32 0.77
C SER A 4 5.45 -10.94 1.34
N ALA A 5 4.16 -10.55 1.29
CA ALA A 5 3.69 -9.29 1.90
C ALA A 5 3.90 -9.26 3.42
N THR A 6 3.69 -10.41 4.09
CA THR A 6 3.92 -10.55 5.53
C THR A 6 5.41 -10.44 5.87
N VAL A 7 6.30 -11.12 5.14
CA VAL A 7 7.75 -11.03 5.38
C VAL A 7 8.25 -9.61 5.11
N ILE A 8 7.79 -8.95 4.04
CA ILE A 8 8.15 -7.56 3.73
C ILE A 8 7.66 -6.62 4.83
N GLY A 9 6.42 -6.79 5.29
CA GLY A 9 5.86 -5.99 6.38
C GLY A 9 6.62 -6.18 7.69
N ALA A 10 6.99 -7.40 8.04
CA ALA A 10 7.78 -7.69 9.23
C ALA A 10 9.18 -7.04 9.14
N LEU A 11 9.89 -7.22 8.01
CA LEU A 11 11.21 -6.62 7.82
C LEU A 11 11.17 -5.09 7.83
N LEU A 12 10.13 -4.49 7.25
CA LEU A 12 9.92 -3.04 7.27
C LEU A 12 9.68 -2.54 8.70
N GLY A 13 8.79 -3.20 9.45
CA GLY A 13 8.52 -2.85 10.85
C GLY A 13 9.75 -2.98 11.76
N LEU A 14 10.53 -4.05 11.59
CA LEU A 14 11.79 -4.25 12.30
C LEU A 14 12.83 -3.19 11.90
N GLY A 15 12.98 -2.93 10.60
CA GLY A 15 13.92 -1.93 10.07
C GLY A 15 13.60 -0.53 10.56
N THR A 16 12.33 -0.12 10.56
CA THR A 16 11.88 1.18 11.08
C THR A 16 12.23 1.36 12.55
N GLN A 17 12.08 0.32 13.36
CA GLN A 17 12.40 0.43 14.78
C GLN A 17 13.89 0.37 15.07
N MET A 18 14.65 -0.49 14.38
CA MET A 18 16.12 -0.46 14.48
C MET A 18 16.66 0.90 14.06
N TYR A 19 16.08 1.51 13.02
CA TYR A 19 16.43 2.86 12.58
C TYR A 19 16.09 3.92 13.63
N SER A 20 14.92 3.82 14.29
CA SER A 20 14.54 4.71 15.40
C SER A 20 15.56 4.65 16.55
N ASN A 21 16.00 3.46 16.93
CA ASN A 21 17.03 3.28 17.95
C ASN A 21 18.40 3.80 17.49
N ALA A 22 18.75 3.59 16.22
CA ALA A 22 20.00 4.10 15.63
C ALA A 22 20.07 5.63 15.68
N LEU A 23 18.99 6.32 15.32
CA LEU A 23 18.90 7.79 15.36
C LEU A 23 19.09 8.34 16.78
N ARG A 24 18.64 7.59 17.79
CA ARG A 24 18.81 7.96 19.21
C ARG A 24 20.21 7.61 19.76
N LYS A 25 21.11 7.06 18.93
CA LYS A 25 22.43 6.53 19.34
C LYS A 25 22.33 5.46 20.43
N LEU A 26 21.19 4.76 20.49
CA LEU A 26 20.93 3.70 21.47
C LEU A 26 21.33 2.34 20.87
N PRO A 27 21.64 1.34 21.71
CA PRO A 27 21.86 -0.03 21.23
C PRO A 27 20.65 -0.51 20.42
N TYR A 28 20.89 -1.12 19.25
CA TYR A 28 19.84 -1.50 18.30
C TYR A 28 18.70 -2.32 18.92
N MET A 29 19.01 -3.17 19.89
CA MET A 29 18.05 -4.06 20.58
C MET A 29 17.78 -3.67 22.03
N ARG A 30 17.81 -2.38 22.38
CA ARG A 30 17.53 -1.92 23.76
C ARG A 30 16.16 -2.41 24.28
N HIS A 31 15.14 -2.44 23.44
CA HIS A 31 13.80 -2.94 23.78
C HIS A 31 13.36 -4.01 22.75
N PRO A 32 13.69 -5.29 22.96
CA PRO A 32 13.44 -6.37 21.99
C PRO A 32 11.95 -6.61 21.73
N TRP A 33 11.10 -6.38 22.73
CA TRP A 33 9.65 -6.55 22.60
C TRP A 33 8.98 -5.48 21.74
N GLU A 34 9.53 -4.27 21.73
CA GLU A 34 9.04 -3.25 20.81
C GLU A 34 9.22 -3.74 19.36
N HIS A 35 10.32 -4.48 19.03
CA HIS A 35 10.58 -4.99 17.66
C HIS A 35 9.52 -5.97 17.20
N VAL A 36 8.97 -6.75 18.12
CA VAL A 36 7.85 -7.66 17.83
C VAL A 36 6.56 -6.88 17.53
N VAL A 37 6.31 -5.79 18.26
CA VAL A 37 5.19 -4.88 18.00
C VAL A 37 5.36 -4.17 16.67
N GLY A 38 6.56 -3.66 16.37
CA GLY A 38 6.90 -3.02 15.11
C GLY A 38 6.72 -3.96 13.91
N MET A 39 7.21 -5.20 14.03
CA MET A 39 6.97 -6.25 13.02
C MET A 39 5.47 -6.52 12.83
N GLY A 40 4.71 -6.68 13.91
CA GLY A 40 3.27 -6.92 13.84
C GLY A 40 2.51 -5.79 13.14
N LEU A 41 2.84 -4.54 13.47
CA LEU A 41 2.27 -3.37 12.81
C LEU A 41 2.65 -3.29 11.33
N GLY A 42 3.91 -3.57 10.99
CA GLY A 42 4.38 -3.60 9.61
C GLY A 42 3.69 -4.67 8.76
N VAL A 43 3.45 -5.86 9.32
CA VAL A 43 2.68 -6.94 8.66
C VAL A 43 1.25 -6.50 8.37
N VAL A 44 0.56 -5.93 9.34
CA VAL A 44 -0.83 -5.47 9.16
C VAL A 44 -0.87 -4.34 8.11
N PHE A 45 0.05 -3.39 8.20
CA PHE A 45 0.14 -2.27 7.29
C PHE A 45 0.35 -2.71 5.84
N VAL A 46 1.36 -3.54 5.56
CA VAL A 46 1.65 -3.97 4.18
C VAL A 46 0.53 -4.82 3.60
N ASN A 47 -0.08 -5.71 4.40
CA ASN A 47 -1.24 -6.47 3.94
C ASN A 47 -2.45 -5.59 3.63
N GLN A 48 -2.70 -4.56 4.43
CA GLN A 48 -3.78 -3.61 4.17
C GLN A 48 -3.50 -2.74 2.95
N LEU A 49 -2.24 -2.32 2.77
CA LEU A 49 -1.80 -1.53 1.62
C LEU A 49 -2.02 -2.30 0.31
N VAL A 50 -1.60 -3.57 0.25
CA VAL A 50 -1.79 -4.40 -0.96
C VAL A 50 -3.28 -4.59 -1.29
N LYS A 51 -4.13 -4.78 -0.27
CA LYS A 51 -5.59 -4.85 -0.49
C LYS A 51 -6.15 -3.55 -1.03
N TRP A 52 -5.67 -2.42 -0.51
CA TRP A 52 -6.10 -1.11 -0.97
C TRP A 52 -5.64 -0.84 -2.40
N ASP A 53 -4.41 -1.19 -2.74
CA ASP A 53 -3.87 -1.04 -4.10
C ASP A 53 -4.72 -1.78 -5.14
N ALA A 54 -5.10 -3.03 -4.84
CA ALA A 54 -5.99 -3.82 -5.69
C ALA A 54 -7.39 -3.20 -5.86
N GLN A 55 -7.92 -2.55 -4.82
CA GLN A 55 -9.19 -1.84 -4.90
C GLN A 55 -9.07 -0.57 -5.77
N LEU A 56 -7.97 0.17 -5.60
CA LEU A 56 -7.69 1.38 -6.37
C LEU A 56 -7.55 1.09 -7.86
N GLU A 57 -6.87 0.01 -8.23
CA GLU A 57 -6.72 -0.41 -9.62
C GLU A 57 -8.09 -0.68 -10.28
N GLN A 58 -8.98 -1.40 -9.58
CA GLN A 58 -10.34 -1.64 -10.06
C GLN A 58 -11.17 -0.36 -10.21
N ASP A 59 -11.03 0.57 -9.27
CA ASP A 59 -11.77 1.83 -9.32
C ASP A 59 -11.22 2.78 -10.39
N LEU A 60 -9.90 2.74 -10.65
CA LEU A 60 -9.27 3.45 -11.76
C LEU A 60 -9.77 2.93 -13.12
N ASP A 61 -9.83 1.62 -13.32
CA ASP A 61 -10.33 1.01 -14.56
C ASP A 61 -11.78 1.43 -14.85
N LYS A 62 -12.63 1.44 -13.81
CA LYS A 62 -14.01 1.93 -13.94
C LYS A 62 -14.07 3.41 -14.36
N MET A 63 -13.21 4.25 -13.78
CA MET A 63 -13.17 5.67 -14.12
C MET A 63 -12.67 5.88 -15.55
N LEU A 64 -11.67 5.11 -16.00
CA LEU A 64 -11.16 5.15 -17.37
C LEU A 64 -12.23 4.71 -18.39
N LEU A 65 -12.95 3.63 -18.10
CA LEU A 65 -14.08 3.18 -18.94
C LEU A 65 -15.17 4.25 -19.02
N LYS A 66 -15.57 4.81 -17.89
CA LYS A 66 -16.55 5.90 -17.83
C LYS A 66 -16.09 7.14 -18.61
N ALA A 67 -14.81 7.50 -18.50
CA ALA A 67 -14.25 8.62 -19.24
C ALA A 67 -14.23 8.35 -20.75
N LYS A 68 -13.94 7.11 -21.17
CA LYS A 68 -13.99 6.70 -22.58
C LYS A 68 -15.41 6.75 -23.14
N GLU A 69 -16.39 6.18 -22.43
CA GLU A 69 -17.80 6.23 -22.84
C GLU A 69 -18.33 7.67 -22.93
N ALA A 70 -17.94 8.55 -21.99
CA ALA A 70 -18.31 9.96 -22.04
C ALA A 70 -17.71 10.69 -23.26
N ASN A 71 -16.49 10.33 -23.66
CA ASN A 71 -15.86 10.88 -24.86
C ASN A 71 -16.50 10.33 -26.15
N GLU A 72 -16.85 9.04 -26.19
CA GLU A 72 -17.51 8.43 -27.36
C GLU A 72 -18.90 9.02 -27.59
N ARG A 73 -19.71 9.21 -26.55
CA ARG A 73 -21.02 9.89 -26.68
C ARG A 73 -20.91 11.29 -27.29
N ARG A 74 -19.86 12.03 -26.93
CA ARG A 74 -19.64 13.38 -27.45
C ARG A 74 -19.38 13.41 -28.96
N TYR A 75 -18.81 12.36 -29.54
CA TYR A 75 -18.48 12.31 -30.97
C TYR A 75 -19.67 11.85 -31.83
N PHE A 76 -20.50 10.92 -31.33
CA PHE A 76 -21.60 10.36 -32.13
C PHE A 76 -22.88 11.21 -32.09
N ASP A 77 -23.11 12.00 -31.03
CA ASP A 77 -24.27 12.90 -30.96
C ASP A 77 -24.08 14.21 -31.78
N GLU A 78 -22.85 14.55 -32.22
CA GLU A 78 -22.55 15.74 -33.05
C GLU A 78 -22.71 15.51 -34.57
N ASP A 79 -22.73 14.25 -35.03
CA ASP A 79 -22.82 13.90 -36.47
C ASP A 79 -24.27 13.64 -36.95
N ASP A 80 -25.25 13.51 -36.04
CA ASP A 80 -26.65 13.16 -36.34
C ASP A 80 -27.62 14.38 -36.42
N ASP A 81 -27.14 15.63 -36.30
CA ASP A 81 -27.91 16.89 -36.44
C ASP A 81 -27.62 17.66 -37.75
#